data_AF-A0A7Y5BU91-F1
#
_entry.id   AF-A0A7Y5BU91-F1
#
_cell.length_a   1.000
_cell.length_b   1.000
_cell.length_c   1.000
_cell.angle_alpha   90.00
_cell.angle_beta   90.00
_cell.angle_gamma   90.00
#
_symmetry.space_group_name_H-M   'P 1'
#
loop_
_entity.id
_entity.type
_entity.pdbx_description
1 polymer ?
#
loop_
_entity_poly.entity_id
_entity_poly.type
_entity_poly.pdbx_seq_one_letter_code
_entity_poly.pdbx_strand_id
1 'polypeptide(L)'
;MKSSIHRAREYLLRRAADQRVLALAKQVQTRSTPDPNQKPVIFFNASTRLGGISQNAAFATLSAMALQLAGVPVRYFACKAGLERCTLGVVINGAENPPPCKTCISQAEVLFANAPTRWFTHHESKALDAALENLDISALTTFEFPLSLIHNSQFTIRNSQLTIPLGPLTLPSLRWTLRIHTLPDDAPTRALFRAFIRSAYALAHQFAAFLAETDPQTVVVFNGIAYPEAIARWVAQQRGLRVITHEVAHQPLTAFFTDGHVTAYPVHIPADFDLSPAQNARLDATLQDRFQGNFTMAGLQFWPEMKGLDAALLEKIAAHRHLVPIFTNVIFDTSQIHANAIFEHMFAWLDQIAEIIHAHPDTLFVIRAHPDELRPNSRKQARETVDEWVQRSGVANLSNVVYIAPREYLSSYALIQRAHFVMAYNSTIGLEAVLMGKPVLNGGKARYTQYPIVYLPNTPAEHRHLAEQFLTAETVPLPPEFARNARRFQYYQLWRTPLPFDAFLDPHPTRGYVTLKDFPVEALAQSETMNVIVEGILRGKEFLMPETL
;
A
#
# COMPACT_ATOMS: atom_id res chain seq x y z
N MET A 1 -29.33 -23.06 -5.43
CA MET A 1 -29.09 -23.69 -4.11
C MET A 1 -27.67 -23.46 -3.55
N LYS A 2 -26.56 -23.78 -4.23
CA LYS A 2 -25.20 -23.55 -3.68
C LYS A 2 -24.89 -22.08 -3.35
N SER A 3 -25.40 -21.14 -4.15
CA SER A 3 -25.23 -19.69 -3.94
C SER A 3 -25.97 -19.14 -2.70
N SER A 4 -27.18 -19.64 -2.40
CA SER A 4 -27.97 -19.19 -1.25
C SER A 4 -27.40 -19.70 0.07
N ILE A 5 -26.94 -20.95 0.11
CA ILE A 5 -26.26 -21.54 1.28
C ILE A 5 -24.94 -20.82 1.56
N HIS A 6 -24.18 -20.48 0.52
CA HIS A 6 -22.93 -19.72 0.66
C HIS A 6 -23.18 -18.31 1.22
N ARG A 7 -24.18 -17.59 0.69
CA ARG A 7 -24.57 -16.26 1.21
C ARG A 7 -25.07 -16.32 2.66
N ALA A 8 -25.85 -17.34 3.01
CA ALA A 8 -26.32 -17.53 4.38
C ALA A 8 -25.15 -17.81 5.35
N ARG A 9 -24.21 -18.66 4.97
CA ARG A 9 -23.00 -18.93 5.76
C ARG A 9 -22.15 -17.68 5.94
N GLU A 10 -21.93 -16.90 4.86
CA GLU A 10 -21.18 -15.65 4.93
C GLU A 10 -21.86 -14.61 5.83
N TYR A 11 -23.19 -14.51 5.77
CA TYR A 11 -23.98 -13.65 6.66
C TYR A 11 -23.84 -14.07 8.13
N LEU A 12 -23.93 -15.37 8.44
CA LEU A 12 -23.78 -15.88 9.81
C LEU A 12 -22.37 -15.63 10.36
N LEU A 13 -21.33 -15.85 9.55
CA LEU A 13 -19.94 -15.58 9.95
C LEU A 13 -19.73 -14.10 10.28
N ARG A 14 -20.26 -13.19 9.44
CA ARG A 14 -20.19 -11.74 9.69
C ARG A 14 -20.91 -11.36 10.98
N ARG A 15 -22.12 -11.89 11.20
CA ARG A 15 -22.89 -11.59 12.41
C ARG A 15 -22.21 -12.10 13.68
N ALA A 16 -21.59 -13.29 13.63
CA ALA A 16 -20.82 -13.82 14.74
C ALA A 16 -19.59 -12.94 15.04
N ALA A 17 -18.88 -12.50 14.01
CA ALA A 17 -17.75 -11.57 14.15
C ALA A 17 -18.20 -10.23 14.75
N ASP A 18 -19.32 -9.67 14.30
CA ASP A 18 -19.87 -8.41 14.83
C ASP A 18 -20.26 -8.54 16.31
N GLN A 19 -20.93 -9.62 16.69
CA GLN A 19 -21.27 -9.90 18.09
C GLN A 19 -20.02 -10.02 18.96
N ARG A 20 -18.97 -10.66 18.45
CA ARG A 20 -17.69 -10.79 19.14
C ARG A 20 -17.03 -9.43 19.36
N VAL A 21 -17.01 -8.56 18.35
CA VAL A 21 -16.49 -7.19 18.48
C VAL A 21 -17.28 -6.40 19.52
N LEU A 22 -18.60 -6.44 19.50
CA LEU A 22 -19.45 -5.73 20.48
C LEU A 22 -19.20 -6.23 21.91
N ALA A 23 -19.05 -7.55 22.09
CA ALA A 23 -18.73 -8.14 23.39
C ALA A 23 -17.37 -7.67 23.91
N LEU A 24 -16.35 -7.64 23.05
CA LEU A 24 -15.03 -7.09 23.39
C LEU A 24 -15.09 -5.59 23.69
N ALA A 25 -15.81 -4.81 22.88
CA ALA A 25 -15.99 -3.38 23.08
C ALA A 25 -16.57 -3.06 24.46
N LYS A 26 -17.62 -3.78 24.88
CA LYS A 26 -18.21 -3.65 26.22
C LYS A 26 -17.21 -4.00 27.33
N GLN A 27 -16.44 -5.06 27.13
CA GLN A 27 -15.41 -5.48 28.08
C GLN A 27 -14.29 -4.43 28.22
N VAL A 28 -13.84 -3.84 27.12
CA VAL A 28 -12.85 -2.76 27.11
C VAL A 28 -13.39 -1.54 27.85
N GLN A 29 -14.61 -1.09 27.55
CA GLN A 29 -15.24 0.04 28.24
C GLN A 29 -15.37 -0.16 29.75
N THR A 30 -15.70 -1.38 30.18
CA THR A 30 -15.87 -1.70 31.60
C THR A 30 -14.53 -1.75 32.34
N ARG A 31 -13.45 -2.15 31.66
CA ARG A 31 -12.12 -2.33 32.27
C ARG A 31 -11.19 -1.14 32.08
N SER A 32 -11.43 -0.29 31.08
CA SER A 32 -10.64 0.90 30.82
C SER A 32 -10.90 1.96 31.88
N THR A 33 -9.85 2.56 32.43
CA THR A 33 -9.94 3.75 33.28
C THR A 33 -9.20 4.88 32.58
N PRO A 34 -9.87 5.69 31.74
CA PRO A 34 -9.21 6.74 30.99
C PRO A 34 -8.62 7.80 31.91
N ASP A 35 -7.36 8.18 31.71
CA ASP A 35 -6.76 9.33 32.41
C ASP A 35 -7.41 10.62 31.89
N PRO A 36 -8.14 11.37 32.75
CA PRO A 36 -8.80 12.61 32.32
C PRO A 36 -7.82 13.70 31.91
N ASN A 37 -6.55 13.60 32.29
CA ASN A 37 -5.51 14.55 31.92
C ASN A 37 -4.81 14.19 30.60
N GLN A 38 -5.06 12.99 30.06
CA GLN A 38 -4.45 12.55 28.82
C GLN A 38 -5.30 12.98 27.61
N LYS A 39 -4.67 13.68 26.65
CA LYS A 39 -5.32 14.04 25.39
C LYS A 39 -5.70 12.78 24.60
N PRO A 40 -6.82 12.79 23.83
CA PRO A 40 -7.25 11.60 23.11
C PRO A 40 -6.37 11.26 21.91
N VAL A 41 -6.41 9.98 21.51
CA VAL A 41 -5.94 9.52 20.20
C VAL A 41 -7.13 9.37 19.26
N ILE A 42 -6.99 9.92 18.05
CA ILE A 42 -8.02 9.83 17.00
C ILE A 42 -7.74 8.66 16.09
N PHE A 43 -8.77 7.88 15.75
CA PHE A 43 -8.71 6.89 14.66
C PHE A 43 -9.66 7.29 13.52
N PHE A 44 -9.16 7.22 12.28
CA PHE A 44 -9.96 7.40 11.06
C PHE A 44 -9.57 6.40 9.96
N ASN A 45 -10.54 5.64 9.46
CA ASN A 45 -10.30 4.59 8.46
C ASN A 45 -11.52 4.29 7.56
N ALA A 46 -12.07 5.30 6.88
CA ALA A 46 -13.25 5.13 6.01
C ALA A 46 -13.06 4.18 4.81
N SER A 47 -11.86 3.99 4.26
CA SER A 47 -11.62 3.12 3.09
C SER A 47 -11.12 1.72 3.47
N THR A 48 -11.52 1.20 4.63
CA THR A 48 -11.09 -0.13 5.10
C THR A 48 -12.20 -1.18 5.07
N ARG A 49 -13.46 -0.83 4.84
CA ARG A 49 -14.58 -1.78 4.96
C ARG A 49 -15.77 -1.37 4.12
N LEU A 50 -16.62 -2.35 3.79
CA LEU A 50 -17.95 -2.12 3.24
C LEU A 50 -19.04 -2.89 3.98
N GLY A 51 -18.78 -4.16 4.34
CA GLY A 51 -19.79 -4.97 5.05
C GLY A 51 -19.25 -6.21 5.75
N GLY A 52 -17.95 -6.21 6.04
CA GLY A 52 -17.29 -7.17 6.91
C GLY A 52 -16.01 -6.55 7.45
N ILE A 53 -15.32 -7.25 8.34
CA ILE A 53 -14.11 -6.76 8.99
C ILE A 53 -12.91 -7.07 8.09
N SER A 54 -12.31 -6.05 7.49
CA SER A 54 -11.02 -6.23 6.80
C SER A 54 -9.87 -6.34 7.78
N GLN A 55 -8.72 -6.84 7.31
CA GLN A 55 -7.47 -6.83 8.09
C GLN A 55 -7.17 -5.43 8.66
N ASN A 56 -7.16 -4.40 7.82
CA ASN A 56 -6.86 -3.03 8.24
C ASN A 56 -7.91 -2.47 9.21
N ALA A 57 -9.19 -2.81 9.04
CA ALA A 57 -10.23 -2.41 9.99
C ALA A 57 -10.02 -3.09 11.36
N ALA A 58 -9.66 -4.38 11.38
CA ALA A 58 -9.36 -5.12 12.59
C ALA A 58 -8.12 -4.58 13.31
N PHE A 59 -7.04 -4.30 12.58
CA PHE A 59 -5.81 -3.73 13.15
C PHE A 59 -6.10 -2.42 13.89
N ALA A 60 -6.77 -1.48 13.21
CA ALA A 60 -7.16 -0.20 13.82
C ALA A 60 -8.06 -0.39 15.06
N THR A 61 -9.03 -1.32 14.99
CA THR A 61 -9.97 -1.57 16.08
C THR A 61 -9.28 -2.16 17.32
N LEU A 62 -8.45 -3.18 17.12
CA LEU A 62 -7.74 -3.85 18.22
C LEU A 62 -6.65 -2.93 18.83
N SER A 63 -5.95 -2.15 18.01
CA SER A 63 -4.99 -1.15 18.51
C SER A 63 -5.67 -0.05 19.34
N ALA A 64 -6.84 0.42 18.89
CA ALA A 64 -7.63 1.38 19.65
C ALA A 64 -8.13 0.81 21.00
N MET A 65 -8.56 -0.46 21.02
CA MET A 65 -8.93 -1.15 22.25
C MET A 65 -7.74 -1.30 23.20
N ALA A 66 -6.54 -1.63 22.69
CA ALA A 66 -5.32 -1.70 23.50
C ALA A 66 -4.95 -0.35 24.12
N LEU A 67 -5.06 0.75 23.38
CA LEU A 67 -4.87 2.11 23.90
C LEU A 67 -5.84 2.42 25.04
N GLN A 68 -7.12 2.07 24.91
CA GLN A 68 -8.11 2.28 25.97
C GLN A 68 -7.79 1.48 27.23
N LEU A 69 -7.34 0.23 27.09
CA LEU A 69 -6.91 -0.60 28.22
C LEU A 69 -5.66 -0.02 28.90
N ALA A 70 -4.81 0.71 28.15
CA ALA A 70 -3.67 1.45 28.68
C ALA A 70 -4.06 2.82 29.30
N GLY A 71 -5.35 3.12 29.46
CA GLY A 71 -5.84 4.37 30.06
C GLY A 71 -5.93 5.55 29.10
N VAL A 72 -5.74 5.35 27.80
CA VAL A 72 -5.75 6.43 26.80
C VAL A 72 -7.17 6.68 26.30
N PRO A 73 -7.68 7.93 26.34
CA PRO A 73 -8.94 8.25 25.69
C PRO A 73 -8.84 8.06 24.17
N VAL A 74 -9.79 7.31 23.59
CA VAL A 74 -9.91 7.15 22.12
C VAL A 74 -11.15 7.86 21.63
N ARG A 75 -11.07 8.42 20.41
CA ARG A 75 -12.21 8.94 19.65
C ARG A 75 -12.12 8.50 18.20
N TYR A 76 -13.26 8.17 17.61
CA TYR A 76 -13.34 7.83 16.20
C TYR A 76 -13.89 9.01 15.38
N PHE A 77 -13.39 9.16 14.16
CA PHE A 77 -14.07 9.91 13.11
C PHE A 77 -14.60 8.89 12.09
N ALA A 78 -15.83 9.02 11.64
CA ALA A 78 -16.47 8.01 10.79
C ALA A 78 -17.38 8.64 9.73
N CYS A 79 -17.37 8.10 8.51
CA CYS A 79 -18.26 8.55 7.44
C CYS A 79 -19.69 8.05 7.67
N LYS A 80 -20.66 8.98 7.66
CA LYS A 80 -22.11 8.74 7.67
C LYS A 80 -22.72 9.21 6.35
N ALA A 81 -22.30 8.55 5.26
CA ALA A 81 -22.66 8.93 3.89
C ALA A 81 -22.24 10.37 3.51
N GLY A 82 -21.14 10.87 4.10
CA GLY A 82 -20.64 12.21 3.78
C GLY A 82 -19.79 12.30 2.52
N LEU A 83 -19.28 11.17 2.03
CA LEU A 83 -18.52 11.10 0.77
C LEU A 83 -19.53 10.89 -0.36
N GLU A 84 -19.63 11.84 -1.29
CA GLU A 84 -20.46 11.73 -2.50
C GLU A 84 -20.09 10.46 -3.28
N ARG A 85 -18.77 10.23 -3.39
CA ARG A 85 -18.16 8.99 -3.88
C ARG A 85 -17.00 8.60 -2.98
N CYS A 86 -16.91 7.31 -2.65
CA CYS A 86 -15.83 6.76 -1.83
C CYS A 86 -15.03 5.71 -2.60
N THR A 87 -13.73 5.61 -2.31
CA THR A 87 -12.77 4.75 -3.02
C THR A 87 -13.20 3.29 -3.10
N LEU A 88 -13.82 2.74 -2.04
CA LEU A 88 -14.29 1.35 -2.03
C LEU A 88 -15.68 1.15 -2.63
N GLY A 89 -16.52 2.18 -2.61
CA GLY A 89 -17.94 2.09 -2.98
C GLY A 89 -18.23 2.39 -4.44
N VAL A 90 -17.27 2.96 -5.18
CA VAL A 90 -17.41 3.22 -6.61
C VAL A 90 -17.42 1.91 -7.38
N VAL A 91 -18.42 1.73 -8.24
CA VAL A 91 -18.49 0.63 -9.20
C VAL A 91 -17.80 1.07 -10.48
N ILE A 92 -16.79 0.30 -10.91
CA ILE A 92 -16.09 0.53 -12.17
C ILE A 92 -17.12 0.35 -13.31
N ASN A 93 -17.23 1.34 -14.20
CA ASN A 93 -18.27 1.45 -15.25
C ASN A 93 -19.71 1.63 -14.73
N GLY A 94 -19.84 2.12 -13.49
CA GLY A 94 -21.13 2.51 -12.91
C GLY A 94 -20.92 3.57 -11.83
N ALA A 95 -20.12 4.59 -12.14
CA ALA A 95 -19.75 5.64 -11.19
C ALA A 95 -20.94 6.50 -10.75
N GLU A 96 -22.06 6.44 -11.48
CA GLU A 96 -23.35 7.01 -11.12
C GLU A 96 -24.05 6.24 -9.98
N ASN A 97 -23.70 4.97 -9.74
CA ASN A 97 -24.29 4.20 -8.66
C ASN A 97 -23.90 4.78 -7.29
N PRO A 98 -24.88 4.90 -6.36
CA PRO A 98 -24.59 5.38 -5.02
C PRO A 98 -23.68 4.38 -4.28
N PRO A 99 -22.75 4.86 -3.43
CA PRO A 99 -21.94 3.98 -2.59
C PRO A 99 -22.83 3.16 -1.64
N PRO A 100 -22.40 1.97 -1.19
CA PRO A 100 -23.17 1.10 -0.30
C PRO A 100 -23.11 1.58 1.18
N CYS A 101 -23.42 2.86 1.42
CA CYS A 101 -23.22 3.54 2.69
C CYS A 101 -23.95 2.86 3.85
N LYS A 102 -25.17 2.34 3.65
CA LYS A 102 -25.94 1.70 4.72
C LYS A 102 -25.18 0.55 5.38
N THR A 103 -24.61 -0.34 4.57
CA THR A 103 -23.82 -1.47 5.07
C THR A 103 -22.52 -1.00 5.72
N CYS A 104 -21.85 -0.01 5.12
CA CYS A 104 -20.61 0.54 5.65
C CYS A 104 -20.80 1.22 7.02
N ILE A 105 -21.89 1.98 7.18
CA ILE A 105 -22.25 2.67 8.43
C ILE A 105 -22.55 1.64 9.52
N SER A 106 -23.37 0.64 9.24
CA SER A 106 -23.69 -0.43 10.20
C SER A 106 -22.43 -1.16 10.68
N GLN A 107 -21.50 -1.46 9.78
CA GLN A 107 -20.22 -2.05 10.18
C GLN A 107 -19.36 -1.09 11.02
N ALA A 108 -19.38 0.22 10.73
CA ALA A 108 -18.67 1.21 11.52
C ALA A 108 -19.23 1.33 12.95
N GLU A 109 -20.55 1.31 13.11
CA GLU A 109 -21.22 1.32 14.43
C GLU A 109 -20.78 0.13 15.29
N VAL A 110 -20.62 -1.05 14.69
CA VAL A 110 -20.09 -2.24 15.37
C VAL A 110 -18.63 -2.05 15.77
N LEU A 111 -17.76 -1.68 14.82
CA LEU A 111 -16.32 -1.59 15.07
C LEU A 111 -15.93 -0.47 16.03
N PHE A 112 -16.73 0.59 16.13
CA PHE A 112 -16.43 1.75 16.96
C PHE A 112 -17.25 1.80 18.24
N ALA A 113 -18.01 0.75 18.55
CA ALA A 113 -18.88 0.69 19.72
C ALA A 113 -18.15 0.92 21.06
N ASN A 114 -16.82 0.73 21.09
CA ASN A 114 -15.96 0.91 22.25
C ASN A 114 -15.66 2.38 22.61
N ALA A 115 -15.88 3.36 21.72
CA ALA A 115 -15.55 4.77 22.00
C ALA A 115 -16.45 5.78 21.29
N PRO A 116 -16.50 7.05 21.76
CA PRO A 116 -17.28 8.09 21.09
C PRO A 116 -16.84 8.31 19.63
N THR A 117 -17.82 8.49 18.75
CA THR A 117 -17.61 8.64 17.31
C THR A 117 -18.21 9.95 16.80
N ARG A 118 -17.40 10.74 16.09
CA ARG A 118 -17.85 11.88 15.31
C ARG A 118 -18.23 11.43 13.91
N TRP A 119 -19.48 11.70 13.53
CA TRP A 119 -20.01 11.31 12.22
C TRP A 119 -19.88 12.43 11.20
N PHE A 120 -19.14 12.16 10.13
CA PHE A 120 -18.99 13.01 8.95
C PHE A 120 -20.19 12.87 8.01
N THR A 121 -20.80 13.99 7.66
CA THR A 121 -21.98 14.05 6.78
C THR A 121 -21.68 14.89 5.53
N HIS A 122 -22.52 14.78 4.51
CA HIS A 122 -22.28 15.46 3.25
C HIS A 122 -22.47 16.97 3.41
N HIS A 123 -21.64 17.76 2.75
CA HIS A 123 -21.73 19.22 2.76
C HIS A 123 -21.36 19.77 1.39
N GLU A 124 -22.25 20.59 0.81
CA GLU A 124 -22.07 21.22 -0.48
C GLU A 124 -21.32 22.55 -0.37
N SER A 125 -20.54 22.91 -1.39
CA SER A 125 -19.84 24.19 -1.44
C SER A 125 -20.02 24.81 -2.83
N LYS A 126 -20.96 25.75 -2.95
CA LYS A 126 -21.23 26.45 -4.21
C LYS A 126 -19.99 27.13 -4.80
N ALA A 127 -19.13 27.67 -3.94
CA ALA A 127 -17.89 28.30 -4.35
C ALA A 127 -16.90 27.29 -4.95
N LEU A 128 -16.80 26.09 -4.34
CA LEU A 128 -15.99 25.01 -4.89
C LEU A 128 -16.60 24.49 -6.20
N ASP A 129 -17.92 24.32 -6.25
CA ASP A 129 -18.62 23.83 -7.45
C ASP A 129 -18.37 24.74 -8.65
N ALA A 130 -18.47 26.06 -8.47
CA ALA A 130 -18.14 27.03 -9.49
C ALA A 130 -16.66 26.97 -9.92
N ALA A 131 -15.74 26.79 -8.96
CA ALA A 131 -14.31 26.70 -9.26
C ALA A 131 -13.91 25.41 -9.99
N LEU A 132 -14.71 24.34 -9.86
CA LEU A 132 -14.50 23.07 -10.56
C LEU A 132 -15.16 23.02 -11.93
N GLU A 133 -15.99 24.01 -12.26
CA GLU A 133 -16.73 24.05 -13.51
C GLU A 133 -15.78 24.16 -14.70
N ASN A 134 -16.05 23.42 -15.76
CA ASN A 134 -15.27 23.42 -17.00
C ASN A 134 -13.78 23.05 -16.90
N LEU A 135 -13.28 22.63 -15.72
CA LEU A 135 -11.91 22.11 -15.61
C LEU A 135 -11.76 20.76 -16.31
N ASP A 136 -10.70 20.63 -17.11
CA ASP A 136 -10.24 19.36 -17.68
C ASP A 136 -9.49 18.51 -16.63
N ILE A 137 -9.15 17.27 -17.00
CA ILE A 137 -8.39 16.39 -16.09
C ILE A 137 -7.03 16.99 -15.69
N SER A 138 -6.33 17.70 -16.59
CA SER A 138 -5.02 18.27 -16.30
C SER A 138 -5.11 19.31 -15.17
N ALA A 139 -6.03 20.26 -15.31
CA ALA A 139 -6.34 21.26 -14.29
C ALA A 139 -6.83 20.61 -12.99
N LEU A 140 -7.63 19.56 -13.05
CA LEU A 140 -8.09 18.84 -11.86
C LEU A 140 -6.96 18.13 -11.12
N THR A 141 -5.93 17.61 -11.81
CA THR A 141 -4.80 16.93 -11.13
C THR A 141 -3.96 17.85 -10.26
N THR A 142 -3.92 19.14 -10.60
CA THR A 142 -3.16 20.17 -9.88
C THR A 142 -4.06 21.13 -9.10
N PHE A 143 -5.37 20.87 -9.05
CA PHE A 143 -6.35 21.78 -8.46
C PHE A 143 -6.11 22.01 -6.97
N GLU A 144 -6.05 23.28 -6.58
CA GLU A 144 -5.93 23.73 -5.21
C GLU A 144 -7.08 24.70 -4.87
N PHE A 145 -7.49 24.74 -3.61
CA PHE A 145 -8.61 25.61 -3.20
C PHE A 145 -8.42 26.21 -1.80
N PRO A 146 -8.90 27.44 -1.53
CA PRO A 146 -8.84 28.03 -0.21
C PRO A 146 -9.58 27.22 0.85
N LEU A 147 -8.92 27.00 1.99
CA LEU A 147 -9.43 26.35 3.17
C LEU A 147 -9.20 27.24 4.40
N SER A 148 -10.29 27.69 5.01
CA SER A 148 -10.25 28.37 6.29
C SER A 148 -10.36 27.33 7.40
N LEU A 149 -9.33 27.21 8.23
CA LEU A 149 -9.37 26.36 9.42
C LEU A 149 -9.81 27.21 10.62
N ILE A 150 -10.67 26.64 11.49
CA ILE A 150 -11.06 27.29 12.74
C ILE A 150 -9.81 27.46 13.62
N HIS A 151 -9.52 28.72 13.99
CA HIS A 151 -8.45 29.08 14.91
C HIS A 151 -8.95 28.88 16.35
N ASN A 152 -8.22 28.11 17.15
CA ASN A 152 -8.38 28.05 18.60
C ASN A 152 -7.07 28.57 19.25
N SER A 153 -7.19 29.22 20.41
CA SER A 153 -6.11 29.98 21.08
C SER A 153 -4.86 29.17 21.47
N GLN A 154 -4.85 27.86 21.23
CA GLN A 154 -3.73 26.95 21.52
C GLN A 154 -2.90 26.57 20.28
N PHE A 155 -3.33 26.94 19.06
CA PHE A 155 -2.65 26.57 17.83
C PHE A 155 -2.37 27.77 16.94
N THR A 156 -1.10 28.17 16.85
CA THR A 156 -0.64 29.18 15.89
C THR A 156 -0.62 28.57 14.49
N ILE A 157 -1.75 28.59 13.78
CA ILE A 157 -1.73 28.35 12.33
C ILE A 157 -0.97 29.54 11.73
N ARG A 158 0.18 29.28 11.09
CA ARG A 158 1.08 30.33 10.56
C ARG A 158 0.41 31.24 9.52
N ASN A 159 -0.68 30.78 8.88
CA ASN A 159 -1.52 31.54 7.95
C ASN A 159 -3.01 31.20 8.19
N SER A 160 -3.86 32.19 8.44
CA SER A 160 -5.32 32.01 8.65
C SER A 160 -6.08 31.57 7.40
N GLN A 161 -5.44 31.68 6.22
CA GLN A 161 -5.91 31.12 4.96
C GLN A 161 -4.88 30.12 4.45
N LEU A 162 -5.27 28.84 4.43
CA LEU A 162 -4.49 27.79 3.81
C LEU A 162 -5.08 27.50 2.43
N THR A 163 -4.25 27.00 1.53
CA THR A 163 -4.72 26.41 0.28
C THR A 163 -4.52 24.90 0.39
N ILE A 164 -5.60 24.14 0.19
CA ILE A 164 -5.55 22.68 0.20
C ILE A 164 -5.33 22.15 -1.23
N PRO A 165 -4.33 21.28 -1.47
CA PRO A 165 -4.08 20.70 -2.78
C PRO A 165 -5.02 19.51 -3.05
N LEU A 166 -6.30 19.80 -3.31
CA LEU A 166 -7.36 18.79 -3.43
C LEU A 166 -7.13 17.81 -4.60
N GLY A 167 -6.67 18.31 -5.75
CA GLY A 167 -6.32 17.49 -6.91
C GLY A 167 -5.25 16.47 -6.56
N PRO A 168 -4.04 16.91 -6.13
CA PRO A 168 -2.97 16.00 -5.72
C PRO A 168 -3.38 15.01 -4.61
N LEU A 169 -4.17 15.43 -3.62
CA LEU A 169 -4.60 14.56 -2.51
C LEU A 169 -5.64 13.51 -2.90
N THR A 170 -6.35 13.68 -4.01
CA THR A 170 -7.41 12.76 -4.45
C THR A 170 -7.02 11.94 -5.69
N LEU A 171 -6.00 12.39 -6.44
CA LEU A 171 -5.47 11.71 -7.63
C LEU A 171 -5.05 10.24 -7.40
N PRO A 172 -4.34 9.88 -6.30
CA PRO A 172 -4.04 8.48 -5.98
C PRO A 172 -5.27 7.58 -5.97
N SER A 173 -6.33 8.02 -5.30
CA SER A 173 -7.57 7.25 -5.20
C SER A 173 -8.31 7.18 -6.53
N LEU A 174 -8.22 8.21 -7.37
CA LEU A 174 -8.82 8.18 -8.71
C LEU A 174 -8.13 7.15 -9.60
N ARG A 175 -6.80 7.21 -9.72
CA ARG A 175 -5.98 6.24 -10.48
C ARG A 175 -6.20 4.83 -9.96
N TRP A 176 -6.19 4.65 -8.64
CA TRP A 176 -6.52 3.38 -8.02
C TRP A 176 -7.91 2.93 -8.47
N THR A 177 -8.96 3.74 -8.26
CA THR A 177 -10.35 3.38 -8.57
C THR A 177 -10.55 2.99 -10.03
N LEU A 178 -9.96 3.75 -10.95
CA LEU A 178 -10.09 3.52 -12.40
C LEU A 178 -9.12 2.46 -12.93
N ARG A 179 -8.15 2.01 -12.13
CA ARG A 179 -7.14 1.01 -12.48
C ARG A 179 -6.25 1.41 -13.67
N ILE A 180 -5.97 2.70 -13.77
CA ILE A 180 -5.16 3.33 -14.84
C ILE A 180 -4.26 4.41 -14.23
N HIS A 181 -3.15 4.71 -14.90
CA HIS A 181 -2.29 5.85 -14.60
C HIS A 181 -2.59 7.05 -15.49
N THR A 182 -2.73 6.79 -16.79
CA THR A 182 -3.08 7.80 -17.80
C THR A 182 -4.58 8.02 -17.77
N LEU A 183 -5.01 9.15 -17.23
CA LEU A 183 -6.43 9.48 -17.06
C LEU A 183 -6.98 10.09 -18.36
N PRO A 184 -8.04 9.51 -18.98
CA PRO A 184 -8.67 10.12 -20.14
C PRO A 184 -9.44 11.38 -19.74
N ASP A 185 -9.35 12.42 -20.56
CA ASP A 185 -10.15 13.64 -20.38
C ASP A 185 -11.57 13.48 -20.94
N ASP A 186 -12.35 12.60 -20.30
CA ASP A 186 -13.75 12.33 -20.62
C ASP A 186 -14.71 12.78 -19.51
N ALA A 187 -16.00 12.89 -19.85
CA ALA A 187 -17.02 13.35 -18.91
C ALA A 187 -17.14 12.45 -17.66
N PRO A 188 -17.14 11.09 -17.77
CA PRO A 188 -17.16 10.21 -16.60
C PRO A 188 -15.96 10.40 -15.65
N THR A 189 -14.75 10.52 -16.19
CA THR A 189 -13.54 10.70 -15.39
C THR A 189 -13.55 12.05 -14.68
N ARG A 190 -13.91 13.13 -15.39
CA ARG A 190 -14.07 14.46 -14.77
C ARG A 190 -15.13 14.45 -13.67
N ALA A 191 -16.28 13.83 -13.92
CA ALA A 191 -17.37 13.76 -12.95
C ALA A 191 -16.94 13.03 -11.67
N LEU A 192 -16.27 11.88 -11.79
CA LEU A 192 -15.76 11.14 -10.64
C LEU A 192 -14.68 11.93 -9.88
N PHE A 193 -13.75 12.58 -10.59
CA PHE A 193 -12.69 13.35 -9.95
C PHE A 193 -13.24 14.55 -9.17
N ARG A 194 -14.19 15.29 -9.76
CA ARG A 194 -14.89 16.39 -9.07
C ARG A 194 -15.63 15.89 -7.82
N ALA A 195 -16.28 14.73 -7.88
CA ALA A 195 -16.94 14.14 -6.71
C ALA A 195 -15.96 13.79 -5.58
N PHE A 196 -14.76 13.28 -5.92
CA PHE A 196 -13.69 13.06 -4.93
C PHE A 196 -13.20 14.38 -4.34
N ILE A 197 -12.98 15.42 -5.15
CA ILE A 197 -12.54 16.74 -4.69
C ILE A 197 -13.57 17.37 -3.74
N ARG A 198 -14.87 17.34 -4.08
CA ARG A 198 -15.95 17.84 -3.22
C ARG A 198 -15.97 17.13 -1.87
N SER A 199 -15.92 15.81 -1.91
CA SER A 199 -15.93 14.98 -0.71
C SER A 199 -14.70 15.21 0.16
N ALA A 200 -13.53 15.40 -0.47
CA ALA A 200 -12.29 15.75 0.21
C ALA A 200 -12.38 17.12 0.89
N TYR A 201 -12.93 18.13 0.21
CA TYR A 201 -13.09 19.46 0.78
C TYR A 201 -14.07 19.47 1.98
N ALA A 202 -15.21 18.80 1.84
CA ALA A 202 -16.18 18.67 2.92
C ALA A 202 -15.58 17.95 4.15
N LEU A 203 -14.79 16.90 3.91
CA LEU A 203 -14.09 16.18 4.97
C LEU A 203 -13.06 17.06 5.66
N ALA A 204 -12.28 17.85 4.90
CA ALA A 204 -11.25 18.72 5.45
C ALA A 204 -11.83 19.69 6.49
N HIS A 205 -12.96 20.33 6.18
CA HIS A 205 -13.67 21.23 7.09
C HIS A 205 -14.16 20.52 8.36
N GLN A 206 -14.92 19.43 8.22
CA GLN A 206 -15.50 18.73 9.37
C GLN A 206 -14.45 18.05 10.24
N PHE A 207 -13.38 17.51 9.64
CA PHE A 207 -12.27 16.93 10.38
C PHE A 207 -11.48 18.01 11.11
N ALA A 208 -11.24 19.17 10.49
CA ALA A 208 -10.60 20.30 11.17
C ALA A 208 -11.40 20.81 12.36
N ALA A 209 -12.73 20.92 12.26
CA ALA A 209 -13.59 21.30 13.37
C ALA A 209 -13.50 20.25 14.50
N PHE A 210 -13.57 18.96 14.13
CA PHE A 210 -13.43 17.86 15.09
C PHE A 210 -12.10 17.88 15.85
N LEU A 211 -10.98 18.11 15.16
CA LEU A 211 -9.66 18.23 15.80
C LEU A 211 -9.59 19.46 16.73
N ALA A 212 -10.23 20.58 16.36
CA ALA A 212 -10.26 21.79 17.20
C ALA A 212 -11.03 21.58 18.51
N GLU A 213 -12.14 20.85 18.45
CA GLU A 213 -12.96 20.52 19.62
C GLU A 213 -12.35 19.44 20.51
N THR A 214 -11.61 18.50 19.90
CA THR A 214 -11.14 17.30 20.60
C THR A 214 -9.72 17.44 21.16
N ASP A 215 -8.91 18.36 20.60
CA ASP A 215 -7.51 18.60 20.98
C ASP A 215 -6.70 17.30 21.21
N PRO A 216 -6.55 16.45 20.18
CA PRO A 216 -5.89 15.16 20.33
C PRO A 216 -4.36 15.26 20.38
N GLN A 217 -3.70 14.25 20.92
CA GLN A 217 -2.23 14.12 20.89
C GLN A 217 -1.72 13.54 19.57
N THR A 218 -2.45 12.58 18.98
CA THR A 218 -2.05 11.83 17.79
C THR A 218 -3.26 11.45 16.97
N VAL A 219 -3.11 11.42 15.65
CA VAL A 219 -4.10 10.87 14.71
C VAL A 219 -3.55 9.59 14.08
N VAL A 220 -4.32 8.52 14.07
CA VAL A 220 -4.01 7.26 13.41
C VAL A 220 -4.93 7.09 12.22
N VAL A 221 -4.37 6.94 11.02
CA VAL A 221 -5.12 6.75 9.78
C VAL A 221 -4.69 5.50 9.04
N PHE A 222 -5.63 4.91 8.32
CA PHE A 222 -5.32 3.87 7.35
C PHE A 222 -4.60 4.46 6.13
N ASN A 223 -3.49 3.85 5.70
CA ASN A 223 -2.74 4.18 4.47
C ASN A 223 -2.14 5.61 4.40
N GLY A 224 -2.97 6.65 4.52
CA GLY A 224 -2.58 8.06 4.56
C GLY A 224 -2.24 8.68 3.20
N ILE A 225 -2.28 7.90 2.12
CA ILE A 225 -2.07 8.35 0.73
C ILE A 225 -3.37 8.30 -0.06
N ALA A 226 -4.21 7.29 0.17
CA ALA A 226 -5.53 7.22 -0.42
C ALA A 226 -6.46 8.24 0.24
N TYR A 227 -7.19 9.01 -0.57
CA TYR A 227 -8.42 9.64 -0.14
C TYR A 227 -9.41 8.57 0.35
N PRO A 228 -10.15 8.80 1.45
CA PRO A 228 -10.23 10.03 2.25
C PRO A 228 -9.16 10.25 3.33
N GLU A 229 -8.40 9.25 3.73
CA GLU A 229 -7.44 9.30 4.82
C GLU A 229 -6.28 10.27 4.56
N ALA A 230 -5.88 10.47 3.30
CA ALA A 230 -4.93 11.49 2.89
C ALA A 230 -5.33 12.90 3.31
N ILE A 231 -6.63 13.21 3.27
CA ILE A 231 -7.16 14.52 3.66
C ILE A 231 -7.08 14.69 5.18
N ALA A 232 -7.50 13.67 5.94
CA ALA A 232 -7.40 13.69 7.40
C ALA A 232 -5.95 13.86 7.86
N ARG A 233 -5.03 13.13 7.23
CA ARG A 233 -3.59 13.27 7.47
C ARG A 233 -3.10 14.68 7.17
N TRP A 234 -3.41 15.22 5.99
CA TRP A 234 -2.98 16.56 5.59
C TRP A 234 -3.49 17.62 6.58
N VAL A 235 -4.78 17.59 6.95
CA VAL A 235 -5.38 18.54 7.90
C VAL A 235 -4.74 18.44 9.28
N ALA A 236 -4.49 17.23 9.78
CA ALA A 236 -3.81 17.03 11.06
C ALA A 236 -2.38 17.60 11.04
N GLN A 237 -1.63 17.39 9.95
CA GLN A 237 -0.28 17.92 9.78
C GLN A 237 -0.26 19.46 9.70
N GLN A 238 -1.25 20.09 9.05
CA GLN A 238 -1.37 21.56 9.04
C GLN A 238 -1.59 22.15 10.45
N ARG A 239 -2.06 21.33 11.41
CA ARG A 239 -2.21 21.69 12.82
C ARG A 239 -1.02 21.27 13.69
N GLY A 240 0.05 20.76 13.08
CA GLY A 240 1.24 20.28 13.81
C GLY A 240 1.03 18.98 14.58
N LEU A 241 -0.06 18.24 14.30
CA LEU A 241 -0.33 16.97 14.96
C LEU A 241 0.51 15.85 14.34
N ARG A 242 0.98 14.95 15.19
CA ARG A 242 1.61 13.70 14.78
C ARG A 242 0.56 12.78 14.14
N VAL A 243 0.90 12.20 12.99
CA VAL A 243 0.01 11.28 12.27
C VAL A 243 0.71 9.94 12.05
N ILE A 244 0.09 8.87 12.55
CA ILE A 244 0.53 7.49 12.30
C ILE A 244 -0.29 6.93 11.14
N THR A 245 0.39 6.34 10.17
CA THR A 245 -0.24 5.58 9.09
C THR A 245 -0.02 4.09 9.30
N HIS A 246 -1.01 3.28 8.94
CA HIS A 246 -0.89 1.82 9.01
C HIS A 246 -1.53 1.09 7.81
N GLU A 247 -1.04 -0.12 7.54
CA GLU A 247 -1.45 -0.98 6.43
C GLU A 247 -1.09 -2.44 6.76
N VAL A 248 -1.55 -3.40 5.94
CA VAL A 248 -1.04 -4.77 5.95
C VAL A 248 0.47 -4.80 5.69
N ALA A 249 1.20 -5.61 6.46
CA ALA A 249 2.63 -5.85 6.26
C ALA A 249 2.87 -7.11 5.40
N HIS A 250 4.14 -7.50 5.25
CA HIS A 250 4.54 -8.59 4.35
C HIS A 250 3.98 -9.95 4.76
N GLN A 251 3.99 -10.23 6.07
CA GLN A 251 3.53 -11.50 6.64
C GLN A 251 1.99 -11.54 6.77
N PRO A 252 1.35 -12.72 6.68
CA PRO A 252 -0.10 -12.85 6.92
C PRO A 252 -0.50 -12.30 8.31
N LEU A 253 -1.66 -11.63 8.39
CA LEU A 253 -2.20 -11.11 9.66
C LEU A 253 -1.25 -10.20 10.44
N THR A 254 -0.37 -9.50 9.73
CA THR A 254 0.54 -8.52 10.33
C THR A 254 0.27 -7.12 9.80
N ALA A 255 0.50 -6.12 10.65
CA ALA A 255 0.36 -4.72 10.32
C ALA A 255 1.72 -4.02 10.31
N PHE A 256 1.86 -2.97 9.51
CA PHE A 256 3.00 -2.07 9.55
C PHE A 256 2.50 -0.68 9.94
N PHE A 257 3.15 -0.05 10.93
CA PHE A 257 2.82 1.27 11.46
C PHE A 257 4.04 2.20 11.30
N THR A 258 3.80 3.47 10.93
CA THR A 258 4.86 4.47 10.79
C THR A 258 4.32 5.89 10.89
N ASP A 259 5.18 6.85 11.27
CA ASP A 259 4.93 8.30 11.15
C ASP A 259 4.95 8.80 9.70
N GLY A 260 5.56 8.03 8.80
CA GLY A 260 5.67 8.36 7.38
C GLY A 260 4.45 7.96 6.55
N HIS A 261 4.67 7.75 5.25
CA HIS A 261 3.72 7.04 4.40
C HIS A 261 3.97 5.53 4.51
N VAL A 262 3.02 4.79 5.04
CA VAL A 262 3.13 3.32 5.19
C VAL A 262 3.37 2.60 3.85
N THR A 263 2.89 3.16 2.73
CA THR A 263 3.09 2.63 1.38
C THR A 263 4.54 2.76 0.88
N ALA A 264 5.30 3.74 1.39
CA ALA A 264 6.74 3.87 1.14
C ALA A 264 7.55 2.83 1.91
N TYR A 265 6.96 2.25 2.97
CA TYR A 265 7.58 1.28 3.85
C TYR A 265 8.94 1.78 4.40
N PRO A 266 8.99 2.93 5.09
CA PRO A 266 10.23 3.45 5.67
C PRO A 266 10.73 2.50 6.76
N VAL A 267 11.82 1.79 6.49
CA VAL A 267 12.44 0.86 7.44
C VAL A 267 13.74 1.49 7.89
N HIS A 268 13.83 1.82 9.18
CA HIS A 268 15.09 2.21 9.79
C HIS A 268 15.80 0.97 10.34
N ILE A 269 17.00 0.74 9.84
CA ILE A 269 17.92 -0.31 10.26
C ILE A 269 19.14 0.40 10.87
N PRO A 270 19.45 0.19 12.16
CA PRO A 270 20.63 0.74 12.82
C PRO A 270 21.90 0.41 12.05
N ALA A 271 22.82 1.38 11.93
CA ALA A 271 24.02 1.25 11.09
C ALA A 271 24.94 0.09 11.54
N ASP A 272 24.97 -0.16 12.84
CA ASP A 272 25.74 -1.20 13.53
C ASP A 272 25.04 -2.57 13.56
N PHE A 273 23.78 -2.66 13.13
CA PHE A 273 23.09 -3.95 13.05
C PHE A 273 23.62 -4.80 11.90
N ASP A 274 24.04 -6.02 12.22
CA ASP A 274 24.27 -7.12 11.29
C ASP A 274 23.55 -8.38 11.75
N LEU A 275 23.22 -9.26 10.80
CA LEU A 275 22.62 -10.54 11.12
C LEU A 275 23.64 -11.44 11.82
N SER A 276 23.26 -12.01 12.96
CA SER A 276 24.01 -13.10 13.60
C SER A 276 24.02 -14.36 12.71
N PRO A 277 24.88 -15.36 12.99
CA PRO A 277 24.85 -16.63 12.26
C PRO A 277 23.47 -17.31 12.31
N ALA A 278 22.79 -17.27 13.46
CA ALA A 278 21.45 -17.85 13.61
C ALA A 278 20.38 -17.09 12.79
N GLN A 279 20.46 -15.76 12.77
CA GLN A 279 19.57 -14.92 11.96
C GLN A 279 19.79 -15.14 10.46
N ASN A 280 21.05 -15.29 10.03
CA ASN A 280 21.39 -15.65 8.66
C ASN A 280 20.82 -17.01 8.28
N ALA A 281 21.01 -18.03 9.12
CA ALA A 281 20.46 -19.37 8.86
C ALA A 281 18.92 -19.37 8.75
N ARG A 282 18.24 -18.62 9.62
CA ARG A 282 16.78 -18.42 9.56
C ARG A 282 16.36 -17.75 8.24
N LEU A 283 17.09 -16.72 7.82
CA LEU A 283 16.84 -16.03 6.57
C LEU A 283 17.05 -16.96 5.37
N ASP A 284 18.13 -17.72 5.35
CA ASP A 284 18.45 -18.65 4.26
C ASP A 284 17.39 -19.75 4.12
N ALA A 285 16.93 -20.34 5.22
CA ALA A 285 15.83 -21.31 5.20
C ALA A 285 14.54 -20.70 4.61
N THR A 286 14.21 -19.48 5.02
CA THR A 286 13.01 -18.78 4.51
C THR A 286 13.12 -18.44 3.02
N LEU A 287 14.31 -18.03 2.57
CA LEU A 287 14.56 -17.72 1.16
C LEU A 287 14.57 -18.98 0.29
N GLN A 288 15.08 -20.10 0.80
CA GLN A 288 15.07 -21.38 0.10
C GLN A 288 13.63 -21.81 -0.24
N ASP A 289 12.73 -21.78 0.74
CA ASP A 289 11.30 -22.09 0.51
C ASP A 289 10.68 -21.12 -0.51
N ARG A 290 11.01 -19.83 -0.40
CA ARG A 290 10.53 -18.79 -1.31
C ARG A 290 10.98 -19.01 -2.75
N PHE A 291 12.25 -19.36 -2.97
CA PHE A 291 12.82 -19.59 -4.30
C PHE A 291 12.34 -20.91 -4.93
N GLN A 292 11.85 -21.85 -4.12
CA GLN A 292 11.14 -23.05 -4.58
C GLN A 292 9.66 -22.81 -4.86
N GLY A 293 9.12 -21.63 -4.53
CA GLY A 293 7.74 -21.22 -4.82
C GLY A 293 6.76 -21.45 -3.68
N ASN A 294 7.24 -21.89 -2.52
CA ASN A 294 6.44 -22.20 -1.34
C ASN A 294 6.22 -20.95 -0.48
N PHE A 295 5.58 -19.90 -1.02
CA PHE A 295 5.33 -18.67 -0.27
C PHE A 295 3.96 -18.01 -0.53
N THR A 296 3.55 -17.18 0.42
CA THR A 296 2.38 -16.30 0.30
C THR A 296 2.78 -14.86 0.63
N MET A 297 2.10 -13.89 0.03
CA MET A 297 2.27 -12.46 0.32
C MET A 297 0.97 -11.94 0.92
N ALA A 298 0.99 -11.44 2.16
CA ALA A 298 -0.21 -11.05 2.90
C ALA A 298 -1.33 -12.13 2.87
N GLY A 299 -0.94 -13.40 2.93
CA GLY A 299 -1.84 -14.57 2.88
C GLY A 299 -2.36 -14.96 1.49
N LEU A 300 -1.85 -14.34 0.41
CA LEU A 300 -2.21 -14.68 -0.97
C LEU A 300 -1.09 -15.47 -1.64
N GLN A 301 -1.42 -16.64 -2.19
CA GLN A 301 -0.56 -17.37 -3.12
C GLN A 301 -0.79 -16.84 -4.55
N PHE A 302 0.26 -16.33 -5.17
CA PHE A 302 0.21 -15.77 -6.53
C PHE A 302 0.53 -16.82 -7.61
N TRP A 303 1.29 -17.87 -7.28
CA TRP A 303 1.68 -18.95 -8.20
C TRP A 303 1.20 -20.30 -7.67
N PRO A 304 0.27 -21.00 -8.36
CA PRO A 304 -0.14 -22.36 -7.99
C PRO A 304 0.96 -23.39 -8.34
N GLU A 305 1.73 -23.14 -9.40
CA GLU A 305 2.88 -23.93 -9.85
C GLU A 305 3.93 -22.96 -10.42
N MET A 306 5.22 -23.22 -10.19
CA MET A 306 6.31 -22.49 -10.88
C MET A 306 6.91 -23.39 -11.96
N LYS A 307 6.60 -23.08 -13.22
CA LYS A 307 7.18 -23.81 -14.35
C LYS A 307 8.61 -23.34 -14.59
N GLY A 308 9.51 -24.29 -14.86
CA GLY A 308 10.86 -24.00 -15.35
C GLY A 308 10.84 -23.30 -16.72
N LEU A 309 12.02 -22.96 -17.24
CA LEU A 309 12.14 -22.45 -18.61
C LEU A 309 11.93 -23.62 -19.58
N ASP A 310 11.13 -23.40 -20.63
CA ASP A 310 10.94 -24.41 -21.67
C ASP A 310 12.16 -24.50 -22.61
N ALA A 311 12.18 -25.55 -23.44
CA ALA A 311 13.30 -25.81 -24.35
C ALA A 311 13.52 -24.66 -25.35
N ALA A 312 12.43 -24.08 -25.88
CA ALA A 312 12.51 -23.00 -26.86
C ALA A 312 13.17 -21.74 -26.26
N LEU A 313 12.81 -21.38 -25.02
CA LEU A 313 13.43 -20.27 -24.32
C LEU A 313 14.89 -20.56 -23.97
N LEU A 314 15.22 -21.81 -23.57
CA LEU A 314 16.60 -22.20 -23.29
C LEU A 314 17.49 -22.13 -24.54
N GLU A 315 16.99 -22.59 -25.69
CA GLU A 315 17.67 -22.46 -26.99
C GLU A 315 17.89 -20.99 -27.35
N LYS A 316 16.87 -20.14 -27.16
CA LYS A 316 16.98 -18.71 -27.42
C LYS A 316 17.99 -18.04 -26.49
N ILE A 317 18.03 -18.40 -25.21
CA ILE A 317 19.04 -17.92 -24.26
C ILE A 317 20.44 -18.31 -24.72
N ALA A 318 20.64 -19.56 -25.14
CA ALA A 318 21.94 -20.04 -25.61
C ALA A 318 22.42 -19.37 -26.91
N ALA A 319 21.49 -18.86 -27.73
CA ALA A 319 21.79 -18.16 -28.98
C ALA A 319 22.18 -16.68 -28.81
N HIS A 320 22.09 -16.12 -27.60
CA HIS A 320 22.42 -14.72 -27.32
C HIS A 320 23.57 -14.63 -26.32
N ARG A 321 24.33 -13.53 -26.39
CA ARG A 321 25.48 -13.27 -25.52
C ARG A 321 25.07 -13.13 -24.06
N HIS A 322 23.98 -12.39 -23.82
CA HIS A 322 23.48 -12.07 -22.50
C HIS A 322 21.97 -12.33 -22.41
N LEU A 323 21.50 -12.57 -21.18
CA LEU A 323 20.08 -12.59 -20.82
C LEU A 323 19.81 -11.45 -19.82
N VAL A 324 18.85 -10.57 -20.14
CA VAL A 324 18.42 -9.48 -19.25
C VAL A 324 16.91 -9.56 -19.02
N PRO A 325 16.47 -10.09 -17.86
CA PRO A 325 15.07 -10.05 -17.46
C PRO A 325 14.66 -8.62 -17.03
N ILE A 326 13.49 -8.18 -17.49
CA ILE A 326 12.89 -6.89 -17.18
C ILE A 326 11.57 -7.13 -16.45
N PHE A 327 11.48 -6.72 -15.19
CA PHE A 327 10.30 -6.90 -14.36
C PHE A 327 9.52 -5.61 -14.17
N THR A 328 8.24 -5.66 -14.48
CA THR A 328 7.30 -4.54 -14.39
C THR A 328 6.43 -4.61 -13.13
N ASN A 329 5.59 -3.58 -12.93
CA ASN A 329 4.73 -3.39 -11.77
C ASN A 329 3.32 -2.96 -12.20
N VAL A 330 2.35 -3.09 -11.30
CA VAL A 330 0.98 -2.60 -11.53
C VAL A 330 0.97 -1.06 -11.48
N ILE A 331 0.67 -0.41 -12.61
CA ILE A 331 0.85 1.04 -12.80
C ILE A 331 0.01 1.95 -11.88
N PHE A 332 -1.17 1.48 -11.45
CA PHE A 332 -2.12 2.27 -10.65
C PHE A 332 -1.99 2.05 -9.13
N ASP A 333 -1.05 1.21 -8.67
CA ASP A 333 -0.89 0.93 -7.25
C ASP A 333 -0.40 2.18 -6.50
N THR A 334 -0.91 2.40 -5.28
CA THR A 334 -0.50 3.55 -4.43
C THR A 334 0.99 3.58 -4.11
N SER A 335 1.67 2.43 -4.15
CA SER A 335 3.12 2.35 -3.99
C SER A 335 3.90 3.04 -5.13
N GLN A 336 3.29 3.24 -6.29
CA GLN A 336 3.94 3.88 -7.45
C GLN A 336 4.21 5.38 -7.24
N ILE A 337 3.47 6.04 -6.32
CA ILE A 337 3.65 7.47 -6.02
C ILE A 337 5.06 7.76 -5.50
N HIS A 338 5.65 6.81 -4.77
CA HIS A 338 7.01 6.95 -4.26
C HIS A 338 8.06 6.42 -5.23
N ALA A 339 7.64 5.72 -6.29
CA ALA A 339 8.50 5.02 -7.22
C ALA A 339 9.00 5.89 -8.36
N ASN A 340 8.14 6.79 -8.82
CA ASN A 340 8.37 7.68 -9.96
C ASN A 340 9.33 8.83 -9.59
N ALA A 341 10.57 8.48 -9.24
CA ALA A 341 11.63 9.41 -8.86
C ALA A 341 12.61 9.70 -10.01
N ILE A 342 12.76 8.75 -10.95
CA ILE A 342 13.67 8.86 -12.10
C ILE A 342 12.86 9.14 -13.37
N PHE A 343 11.78 8.39 -13.58
CA PHE A 343 10.86 8.54 -14.70
C PHE A 343 9.50 9.03 -14.20
N GLU A 344 8.77 9.73 -15.06
CA GLU A 344 7.41 10.21 -14.77
C GLU A 344 6.47 9.05 -14.39
N HIS A 345 6.62 7.92 -15.08
CA HIS A 345 5.91 6.67 -14.81
C HIS A 345 6.63 5.47 -15.46
N MET A 346 6.21 4.25 -15.11
CA MET A 346 6.82 3.01 -15.60
C MET A 346 6.81 2.89 -17.14
N PHE A 347 5.76 3.35 -17.83
CA PHE A 347 5.75 3.27 -19.30
C PHE A 347 6.82 4.15 -19.96
N ALA A 348 7.16 5.32 -19.41
CA ALA A 348 8.26 6.15 -19.92
C ALA A 348 9.62 5.47 -19.71
N TRP A 349 9.78 4.72 -18.62
CA TRP A 349 10.93 3.83 -18.43
C TRP A 349 10.95 2.71 -19.49
N LEU A 350 9.81 2.05 -19.72
CA LEU A 350 9.72 1.01 -20.74
C LEU A 350 10.01 1.52 -22.16
N ASP A 351 9.61 2.75 -22.49
CA ASP A 351 9.95 3.38 -23.78
C ASP A 351 11.47 3.52 -23.95
N GLN A 352 12.19 3.97 -22.90
CA GLN A 352 13.65 3.99 -22.90
C GLN A 352 14.25 2.58 -23.04
N ILE A 353 13.69 1.59 -22.34
CA ILE A 353 14.11 0.20 -22.44
C ILE A 353 13.91 -0.33 -23.86
N ALA A 354 12.80 -0.01 -24.53
CA ALA A 354 12.58 -0.41 -25.92
C ALA A 354 13.67 0.15 -26.85
N GLU A 355 14.08 1.41 -26.69
CA GLU A 355 15.20 1.99 -27.43
C GLU A 355 16.52 1.23 -27.17
N ILE A 356 16.79 0.82 -25.93
CA ILE A 356 17.96 0.00 -25.58
C ILE A 356 17.88 -1.38 -26.26
N ILE A 357 16.72 -2.04 -26.20
CA ILE A 357 16.52 -3.36 -26.81
C ILE A 357 16.85 -3.34 -28.31
N HIS A 358 16.44 -2.29 -29.04
CA HIS A 358 16.73 -2.14 -30.47
C HIS A 358 18.23 -2.00 -30.75
N ALA A 359 18.98 -1.36 -29.85
CA ALA A 359 20.42 -1.12 -30.01
C ALA A 359 21.28 -2.35 -29.71
N HIS A 360 20.74 -3.38 -29.03
CA HIS A 360 21.50 -4.54 -28.53
C HIS A 360 20.93 -5.89 -29.03
N PRO A 361 20.99 -6.17 -30.35
CA PRO A 361 20.44 -7.39 -30.95
C PRO A 361 21.13 -8.68 -30.50
N ASP A 362 22.33 -8.61 -29.92
CA ASP A 362 23.10 -9.74 -29.39
C ASP A 362 22.69 -10.15 -27.96
N THR A 363 21.86 -9.33 -27.28
CA THR A 363 21.34 -9.59 -25.94
C THR A 363 19.88 -9.99 -25.98
N LEU A 364 19.52 -11.09 -25.32
CA LEU A 364 18.13 -11.50 -25.15
C LEU A 364 17.50 -10.74 -23.98
N PHE A 365 16.44 -9.99 -24.28
CA PHE A 365 15.63 -9.31 -23.27
C PHE A 365 14.34 -10.07 -23.00
N VAL A 366 14.04 -10.32 -21.72
CA VAL A 366 12.80 -10.99 -21.30
C VAL A 366 11.93 -10.02 -20.52
N ILE A 367 10.90 -9.47 -21.17
CA ILE A 367 9.96 -8.55 -20.52
C ILE A 367 8.87 -9.38 -19.84
N ARG A 368 8.77 -9.26 -18.52
CA ARG A 368 7.74 -9.95 -17.73
C ARG A 368 6.75 -8.96 -17.14
N ALA A 369 5.49 -9.10 -17.56
CA ALA A 369 4.38 -8.35 -17.00
C ALA A 369 4.04 -8.85 -15.58
N HIS A 370 3.58 -7.95 -14.71
CA HIS A 370 3.22 -8.32 -13.35
C HIS A 370 1.93 -9.17 -13.33
N PRO A 371 1.89 -10.33 -12.64
CA PRO A 371 0.75 -11.24 -12.72
C PRO A 371 -0.57 -10.66 -12.20
N ASP A 372 -0.49 -9.70 -11.26
CA ASP A 372 -1.68 -9.02 -10.74
C ASP A 372 -2.38 -8.10 -11.74
N GLU A 373 -1.76 -7.72 -12.88
CA GLU A 373 -2.42 -6.89 -13.90
C GLU A 373 -3.72 -7.52 -14.40
N LEU A 374 -3.70 -8.83 -14.68
CA LEU A 374 -4.86 -9.56 -15.23
C LEU A 374 -5.33 -10.70 -14.34
N ARG A 375 -5.17 -10.55 -13.02
CA ARG A 375 -5.52 -11.58 -12.04
C ARG A 375 -6.95 -12.08 -12.26
N PRO A 376 -7.16 -13.38 -12.53
CA PRO A 376 -8.49 -13.94 -12.71
C PRO A 376 -9.37 -13.71 -11.49
N ASN A 377 -10.65 -13.40 -11.71
CA ASN A 377 -11.66 -13.21 -10.67
C ASN A 377 -11.34 -12.09 -9.65
N SER A 378 -10.52 -11.11 -10.04
CA SER A 378 -10.18 -9.94 -9.22
C SER A 378 -10.86 -8.68 -9.75
N ARG A 379 -11.42 -7.86 -8.84
CA ARG A 379 -11.88 -6.49 -9.18
C ARG A 379 -10.74 -5.47 -9.27
N LYS A 380 -9.48 -5.94 -9.21
CA LYS A 380 -8.26 -5.13 -9.28
C LYS A 380 -7.47 -5.36 -10.57
N GLN A 381 -8.11 -5.80 -11.65
CA GLN A 381 -7.45 -5.89 -12.95
C GLN A 381 -7.11 -4.49 -13.45
N ALA A 382 -5.91 -4.36 -14.04
CA ALA A 382 -5.46 -3.17 -14.72
C ALA A 382 -6.31 -2.90 -15.97
N ARG A 383 -6.52 -1.63 -16.26
CA ARG A 383 -7.15 -1.13 -17.50
C ARG A 383 -6.17 -0.36 -18.38
N GLU A 384 -4.91 -0.35 -17.97
CA GLU A 384 -3.74 0.13 -18.69
C GLU A 384 -2.63 -0.87 -18.36
N THR A 385 -2.23 -1.68 -19.33
CA THR A 385 -1.43 -2.90 -19.13
C THR A 385 -0.08 -2.85 -19.85
N VAL A 386 0.86 -3.67 -19.39
CA VAL A 386 2.10 -3.91 -20.14
C VAL A 386 1.83 -4.65 -21.46
N ASP A 387 0.79 -5.50 -21.53
CA ASP A 387 0.34 -6.14 -22.78
C ASP A 387 0.04 -5.09 -23.87
N GLU A 388 -0.74 -4.06 -23.54
CA GLU A 388 -1.09 -2.96 -24.46
C GLU A 388 0.16 -2.15 -24.88
N TRP A 389 1.08 -1.90 -23.95
CA TRP A 389 2.35 -1.24 -24.25
C TRP A 389 3.23 -2.07 -25.19
N VAL A 390 3.33 -3.38 -24.98
CA VAL A 390 4.09 -4.31 -25.85
C VAL A 390 3.51 -4.33 -27.26
N GLN A 391 2.19 -4.38 -27.40
CA GLN A 391 1.51 -4.34 -28.70
C GLN A 391 1.79 -3.02 -29.43
N ARG A 392 1.66 -1.89 -28.73
CA ARG A 392 1.87 -0.55 -29.31
C ARG A 392 3.33 -0.30 -29.71
N SER A 393 4.28 -0.71 -28.87
CA SER A 393 5.72 -0.53 -29.14
C SER A 393 6.24 -1.48 -30.21
N GLY A 394 5.56 -2.60 -30.45
CA GLY A 394 6.02 -3.63 -31.39
C GLY A 394 7.25 -4.40 -30.91
N VAL A 395 7.68 -4.20 -29.66
CA VAL A 395 8.94 -4.74 -29.13
C VAL A 395 8.98 -6.28 -29.11
N ALA A 396 7.81 -6.94 -29.01
CA ALA A 396 7.71 -8.39 -29.07
C ALA A 396 7.99 -8.97 -30.47
N ASN A 397 8.00 -8.15 -31.53
CA ASN A 397 8.34 -8.58 -32.88
C ASN A 397 9.87 -8.68 -33.10
N LEU A 398 10.68 -8.20 -32.16
CA LEU A 398 12.13 -8.23 -32.25
C LEU A 398 12.66 -9.64 -31.95
N SER A 399 13.64 -10.09 -32.73
CA SER A 399 14.22 -11.43 -32.58
C SER A 399 14.89 -11.64 -31.22
N ASN A 400 15.39 -10.57 -30.60
CA ASN A 400 16.08 -10.58 -29.32
C ASN A 400 15.15 -10.28 -28.11
N VAL A 401 13.83 -10.44 -28.27
CA VAL A 401 12.85 -10.21 -27.20
C VAL A 401 12.01 -11.46 -26.94
N VAL A 402 11.71 -11.72 -25.66
CA VAL A 402 10.65 -12.63 -25.22
C VAL A 402 9.75 -11.86 -24.28
N TYR A 403 8.46 -11.83 -24.59
CA TYR A 403 7.45 -11.27 -23.71
C TYR A 403 6.72 -12.38 -22.95
N ILE A 404 6.58 -12.22 -21.64
CA ILE A 404 5.84 -13.11 -20.75
C ILE A 404 4.65 -12.34 -20.21
N ALA A 405 3.45 -12.73 -20.66
CA ALA A 405 2.21 -12.08 -20.28
C ALA A 405 1.85 -12.32 -18.79
N PRO A 406 0.97 -11.50 -18.17
CA PRO A 406 0.61 -11.63 -16.75
C PRO A 406 0.08 -13.01 -16.34
N ARG A 407 -0.48 -13.78 -17.28
CA ARG A 407 -1.11 -15.09 -17.03
C ARG A 407 -0.16 -16.28 -17.16
N GLU A 408 1.09 -16.04 -17.54
CA GLU A 408 2.07 -17.09 -17.73
C GLU A 408 2.84 -17.38 -16.44
N TYR A 409 2.74 -18.63 -15.97
CA TYR A 409 3.32 -19.09 -14.71
C TYR A 409 4.77 -19.59 -14.86
N LEU A 410 5.61 -18.85 -15.58
CA LEU A 410 7.04 -19.11 -15.68
C LEU A 410 7.75 -18.70 -14.37
N SER A 411 8.82 -19.38 -13.96
CA SER A 411 9.58 -19.01 -12.75
C SER A 411 10.46 -17.76 -12.98
N SER A 412 10.24 -16.69 -12.21
CA SER A 412 11.12 -15.50 -12.24
C SER A 412 12.54 -15.86 -11.79
N TYR A 413 12.67 -16.76 -10.82
CA TYR A 413 13.95 -17.18 -10.27
C TYR A 413 14.80 -17.94 -11.30
N ALA A 414 14.17 -18.73 -12.18
CA ALA A 414 14.89 -19.44 -13.24
C ALA A 414 15.50 -18.49 -14.28
N LEU A 415 14.83 -17.35 -14.55
CA LEU A 415 15.38 -16.25 -15.37
C LEU A 415 16.53 -15.55 -14.64
N ILE A 416 16.34 -15.19 -13.36
CA ILE A 416 17.33 -14.47 -12.56
C ILE A 416 18.63 -15.27 -12.45
N GLN A 417 18.58 -16.58 -12.19
CA GLN A 417 19.76 -17.44 -12.10
C GLN A 417 20.68 -17.34 -13.33
N ARG A 418 20.09 -17.19 -14.52
CA ARG A 418 20.79 -17.11 -15.82
C ARG A 418 21.08 -15.68 -16.28
N ALA A 419 20.57 -14.68 -15.56
CA ALA A 419 20.68 -13.30 -15.96
C ALA A 419 22.13 -12.81 -15.91
N HIS A 420 22.50 -11.96 -16.87
CA HIS A 420 23.70 -11.14 -16.84
C HIS A 420 23.56 -10.04 -15.77
N PHE A 421 22.44 -9.34 -15.82
CA PHE A 421 21.90 -8.48 -14.76
C PHE A 421 20.38 -8.40 -14.91
N VAL A 422 19.70 -7.85 -13.91
CA VAL A 422 18.24 -7.71 -13.91
C VAL A 422 17.87 -6.23 -14.01
N MET A 423 16.82 -5.93 -14.77
CA MET A 423 16.16 -4.64 -14.74
C MET A 423 14.80 -4.76 -14.05
N ALA A 424 14.45 -3.81 -13.19
CA ALA A 424 13.13 -3.76 -12.57
C ALA A 424 12.67 -2.32 -12.43
N TYR A 425 11.37 -2.05 -12.45
CA TYR A 425 10.90 -0.70 -12.12
C TYR A 425 11.04 -0.45 -10.62
N ASN A 426 10.16 -1.01 -9.79
CA ASN A 426 10.27 -0.94 -8.33
C ASN A 426 9.82 -2.24 -7.62
N SER A 427 9.81 -3.35 -8.36
CA SER A 427 9.37 -4.66 -7.87
C SER A 427 10.27 -5.23 -6.75
N THR A 428 9.66 -5.98 -5.83
CA THR A 428 10.37 -6.70 -4.77
C THR A 428 11.28 -7.79 -5.34
N ILE A 429 11.02 -8.25 -6.56
CA ILE A 429 11.90 -9.20 -7.25
C ILE A 429 13.33 -8.66 -7.42
N GLY A 430 13.53 -7.33 -7.46
CA GLY A 430 14.85 -6.73 -7.49
C GLY A 430 15.66 -7.00 -6.22
N LEU A 431 15.04 -6.93 -5.04
CA LEU A 431 15.68 -7.31 -3.77
C LEU A 431 16.05 -8.80 -3.78
N GLU A 432 15.15 -9.65 -4.27
CA GLU A 432 15.37 -11.10 -4.35
C GLU A 432 16.49 -11.44 -5.34
N ALA A 433 16.59 -10.73 -6.47
CA ALA A 433 17.68 -10.92 -7.43
C ALA A 433 19.05 -10.60 -6.80
N VAL A 434 19.16 -9.54 -6.00
CA VAL A 434 20.39 -9.22 -5.25
C VAL A 434 20.72 -10.32 -4.24
N LEU A 435 19.72 -10.85 -3.52
CA LEU A 435 19.90 -11.99 -2.60
C LEU A 435 20.35 -13.27 -3.33
N MET A 436 20.03 -13.39 -4.62
CA MET A 436 20.50 -14.47 -5.49
C MET A 436 21.85 -14.17 -6.17
N GLY A 437 22.52 -13.08 -5.78
CA GLY A 437 23.84 -12.71 -6.29
C GLY A 437 23.82 -12.03 -7.67
N LYS A 438 22.68 -11.46 -8.08
CA LYS A 438 22.55 -10.78 -9.37
C LYS A 438 22.48 -9.26 -9.21
N PRO A 439 23.26 -8.48 -9.98
CA PRO A 439 23.14 -7.03 -9.99
C PRO A 439 21.80 -6.60 -10.60
N VAL A 440 21.27 -5.50 -10.10
CA VAL A 440 19.95 -4.98 -10.49
C VAL A 440 20.05 -3.50 -10.80
N LEU A 441 19.50 -3.11 -11.95
CA LEU A 441 19.30 -1.72 -12.34
C LEU A 441 17.81 -1.37 -12.20
N ASN A 442 17.50 -0.44 -11.30
CA ASN A 442 16.13 -0.01 -11.07
C ASN A 442 15.76 1.24 -11.90
N GLY A 443 14.60 1.20 -12.53
CA GLY A 443 13.96 2.36 -13.16
C GLY A 443 13.16 3.22 -12.19
N GLY A 444 12.86 2.72 -10.99
CA GLY A 444 12.07 3.42 -9.98
C GLY A 444 12.54 3.14 -8.56
N LYS A 445 12.20 4.05 -7.65
CA LYS A 445 12.49 3.91 -6.23
C LYS A 445 11.63 2.77 -5.65
N ALA A 446 12.27 1.82 -4.99
CA ALA A 446 11.59 0.70 -4.31
C ALA A 446 11.74 0.81 -2.79
N ARG A 447 10.97 0.02 -2.04
CA ARG A 447 10.99 0.02 -0.56
C ARG A 447 12.40 -0.17 0.03
N TYR A 448 13.22 -0.98 -0.64
CA TYR A 448 14.59 -1.31 -0.24
C TYR A 448 15.64 -0.27 -0.69
N THR A 449 15.30 0.67 -1.57
CA THR A 449 16.26 1.67 -2.11
C THR A 449 16.62 2.81 -1.14
N GLN A 450 16.16 2.72 0.10
CA GLN A 450 16.65 3.55 1.21
C GLN A 450 18.07 3.14 1.63
N TYR A 451 18.48 1.93 1.24
CA TYR A 451 19.82 1.41 1.41
C TYR A 451 20.43 1.11 0.03
N PRO A 452 21.76 1.20 -0.09
CA PRO A 452 22.43 0.76 -1.30
C PRO A 452 22.36 -0.76 -1.39
N ILE A 453 21.39 -1.22 -2.18
CA ILE A 453 21.03 -2.63 -2.44
C ILE A 453 20.99 -2.90 -3.94
N VAL A 454 20.63 -1.89 -4.74
CA VAL A 454 20.54 -1.97 -6.20
C VAL A 454 21.18 -0.72 -6.79
N TYR A 455 21.48 -0.77 -8.08
CA TYR A 455 21.82 0.43 -8.83
C TYR A 455 20.57 1.25 -9.07
N LEU A 456 20.52 2.45 -8.47
CA LEU A 456 19.43 3.41 -8.64
C LEU A 456 20.05 4.76 -9.07
N PRO A 457 20.15 5.04 -10.38
CA PRO A 457 20.61 6.34 -10.89
C PRO A 457 19.59 7.44 -10.58
N ASN A 458 19.95 8.71 -10.75
CA ASN A 458 19.07 9.84 -10.41
C ASN A 458 18.26 10.37 -11.60
N THR A 459 18.72 10.10 -12.82
CA THR A 459 18.08 10.62 -14.04
C THR A 459 17.89 9.53 -15.10
N PRO A 460 16.93 9.71 -16.04
CA PRO A 460 16.78 8.81 -17.19
C PRO A 460 18.06 8.68 -18.02
N ALA A 461 18.85 9.75 -18.17
CA ALA A 461 20.09 9.72 -18.92
C ALA A 461 21.16 8.85 -18.23
N GLU A 462 21.32 8.99 -16.91
CA GLU A 462 22.21 8.14 -16.12
C GLU A 462 21.76 6.68 -16.13
N HIS A 463 20.44 6.43 -16.09
CA HIS A 463 19.88 5.08 -16.22
C HIS A 463 20.25 4.43 -17.55
N ARG A 464 20.05 5.15 -18.67
CA ARG A 464 20.49 4.68 -19.99
C ARG A 464 21.99 4.40 -19.99
N HIS A 465 22.80 5.35 -19.53
CA HIS A 465 24.25 5.20 -19.52
C HIS A 465 24.72 3.95 -18.76
N LEU A 466 24.15 3.68 -17.58
CA LEU A 466 24.49 2.52 -16.78
C LEU A 466 24.02 1.21 -17.42
N ALA A 467 22.84 1.20 -18.08
CA ALA A 467 22.38 0.05 -18.84
C ALA A 467 23.34 -0.29 -20.00
N GLU A 468 23.79 0.70 -20.76
CA GLU A 468 24.77 0.54 -21.85
C GLU A 468 26.11 -0.02 -21.35
N GLN A 469 26.60 0.48 -20.20
CA GLN A 469 27.79 -0.05 -19.55
C GLN A 469 27.61 -1.53 -19.17
N PHE A 470 26.46 -1.90 -18.60
CA PHE A 470 26.20 -3.26 -18.16
C PHE A 470 26.08 -4.24 -19.33
N LEU A 471 25.47 -3.81 -20.44
CA LEU A 471 25.30 -4.62 -21.65
C LEU A 471 26.62 -4.88 -22.39
N THR A 472 27.57 -3.96 -22.30
CA THR A 472 28.88 -4.10 -22.96
C THR A 472 29.91 -4.84 -22.11
N ALA A 473 29.78 -4.77 -20.78
CA ALA A 473 30.68 -5.43 -19.84
C ALA A 473 30.56 -6.96 -19.88
N GLU A 474 31.69 -7.65 -19.76
CA GLU A 474 31.72 -9.12 -19.64
C GLU A 474 31.03 -9.61 -18.36
N THR A 475 31.20 -8.87 -17.26
CA THR A 475 30.53 -9.11 -15.99
C THR A 475 30.09 -7.79 -15.37
N VAL A 476 28.92 -7.79 -14.74
CA VAL A 476 28.42 -6.63 -13.99
C VAL A 476 28.74 -6.84 -12.51
N PRO A 477 29.44 -5.90 -11.84
CA PRO A 477 29.79 -6.07 -10.44
C PRO A 477 28.53 -6.03 -9.56
N LEU A 478 28.52 -6.87 -8.52
CA LEU A 478 27.59 -6.75 -7.40
C LEU A 478 28.40 -6.36 -6.16
N PRO A 479 28.33 -5.09 -5.71
CA PRO A 479 29.05 -4.65 -4.52
C PRO A 479 28.68 -5.52 -3.30
N PRO A 480 29.64 -5.95 -2.45
CA PRO A 480 29.34 -6.75 -1.26
C PRO A 480 28.38 -6.07 -0.29
N GLU A 481 28.44 -4.74 -0.23
CA GLU A 481 27.50 -3.86 0.46
C GLU A 481 26.05 -4.11 0.07
N PHE A 482 25.78 -4.31 -1.21
CA PHE A 482 24.42 -4.51 -1.71
C PHE A 482 23.84 -5.81 -1.17
N ALA A 483 24.63 -6.90 -1.22
CA ALA A 483 24.22 -8.19 -0.66
C ALA A 483 24.02 -8.12 0.86
N ARG A 484 24.94 -7.46 1.60
CA ARG A 484 24.80 -7.26 3.05
C ARG A 484 23.52 -6.51 3.40
N ASN A 485 23.26 -5.38 2.73
CA ASN A 485 22.08 -4.57 2.97
C ASN A 485 20.79 -5.26 2.54
N ALA A 486 20.81 -6.04 1.45
CA ALA A 486 19.68 -6.86 1.02
C ALA A 486 19.25 -7.82 2.14
N ARG A 487 20.21 -8.50 2.78
CA ARG A 487 19.94 -9.42 3.89
C ARG A 487 19.39 -8.69 5.12
N ARG A 488 20.02 -7.57 5.51
CA ARG A 488 19.55 -6.71 6.62
C ARG A 488 18.12 -6.24 6.41
N PHE A 489 17.83 -5.72 5.22
CA PHE A 489 16.51 -5.23 4.87
C PHE A 489 15.47 -6.35 4.82
N GLN A 490 15.80 -7.48 4.18
CA GLN A 490 14.89 -8.63 4.10
C GLN A 490 14.57 -9.18 5.50
N TYR A 491 15.56 -9.24 6.40
CA TYR A 491 15.36 -9.66 7.78
C TYR A 491 14.40 -8.73 8.52
N TYR A 492 14.62 -7.41 8.44
CA TYR A 492 13.73 -6.42 9.05
C TYR A 492 12.32 -6.47 8.46
N GLN A 493 12.20 -6.66 7.15
CA GLN A 493 10.91 -6.78 6.47
C GLN A 493 10.13 -8.01 6.91
N LEU A 494 10.80 -9.11 7.28
CA LEU A 494 10.13 -10.36 7.64
C LEU A 494 9.81 -10.47 9.13
N TRP A 495 10.66 -9.94 10.02
CA TRP A 495 10.56 -10.23 11.46
C TRP A 495 10.57 -9.03 12.39
N ARG A 496 11.06 -7.86 11.96
CA ARG A 496 11.14 -6.68 12.82
C ARG A 496 9.96 -5.74 12.59
N THR A 497 9.70 -5.40 11.32
CA THR A 497 8.65 -4.43 10.94
C THR A 497 7.22 -4.99 10.94
N PRO A 498 6.96 -6.27 10.63
CA PRO A 498 5.59 -6.79 10.67
C PRO A 498 5.14 -7.01 12.12
N LEU A 499 4.10 -6.30 12.55
CA LEU A 499 3.51 -6.41 13.87
C LEU A 499 2.39 -7.46 13.85
N PRO A 500 2.51 -8.61 14.54
CA PRO A 500 1.59 -9.73 14.43
C PRO A 500 0.28 -9.57 15.21
N PHE A 501 -0.85 -9.86 14.55
CA PHE A 501 -2.20 -9.89 15.12
C PHE A 501 -2.84 -11.29 15.07
N ASP A 502 -2.09 -12.31 14.68
CA ASP A 502 -2.58 -13.70 14.54
C ASP A 502 -3.01 -14.30 15.88
N ALA A 503 -2.54 -13.80 17.02
CA ALA A 503 -3.09 -14.15 18.33
C ALA A 503 -4.59 -13.79 18.49
N PHE A 504 -5.08 -12.81 17.72
CA PHE A 504 -6.42 -12.24 17.84
C PHE A 504 -7.31 -12.46 16.62
N LEU A 505 -6.72 -12.81 15.48
CA LEU A 505 -7.40 -12.85 14.19
C LEU A 505 -7.22 -14.19 13.49
N ASP A 506 -8.26 -14.61 12.78
CA ASP A 506 -8.21 -15.71 11.81
C ASP A 506 -8.54 -15.21 10.40
N PRO A 507 -7.99 -15.84 9.35
CA PRO A 507 -8.37 -15.55 7.97
C PRO A 507 -9.85 -15.86 7.71
N HIS A 508 -10.57 -14.95 7.07
CA HIS A 508 -11.94 -15.20 6.60
C HIS A 508 -11.92 -15.81 5.18
N PRO A 509 -12.91 -16.66 4.80
CA PRO A 509 -12.99 -17.22 3.44
C PRO A 509 -13.01 -16.16 2.32
N THR A 510 -13.66 -15.02 2.58
CA THR A 510 -13.59 -13.83 1.72
C THR A 510 -12.23 -13.15 1.90
N ARG A 511 -11.42 -13.15 0.84
CA ARG A 511 -10.07 -12.58 0.83
C ARG A 511 -10.04 -11.14 1.33
N GLY A 512 -9.07 -10.84 2.19
CA GLY A 512 -8.87 -9.52 2.80
C GLY A 512 -9.73 -9.26 4.04
N TYR A 513 -10.71 -10.13 4.33
CA TYR A 513 -11.47 -10.08 5.58
C TYR A 513 -10.88 -11.03 6.62
N VAL A 514 -11.22 -10.78 7.88
CA VAL A 514 -10.80 -11.56 9.05
C VAL A 514 -11.98 -11.80 9.98
N THR A 515 -11.83 -12.80 10.84
CA THR A 515 -12.69 -13.01 12.01
C THR A 515 -11.87 -12.84 13.28
N LEU A 516 -12.51 -12.43 14.37
CA LEU A 516 -11.84 -12.36 15.67
C LEU A 516 -11.86 -13.74 16.32
N LYS A 517 -10.71 -14.13 16.88
CA LYS A 517 -10.57 -15.31 17.75
C LYS A 517 -11.34 -15.09 19.06
N ASP A 518 -11.58 -16.20 19.74
CA ASP A 518 -12.01 -16.15 21.13
C ASP A 518 -10.77 -16.04 22.04
N PHE A 519 -10.70 -14.94 22.80
CA PHE A 519 -9.58 -14.61 23.69
C PHE A 519 -10.07 -13.72 24.85
N PRO A 520 -9.47 -13.80 26.04
CA PRO A 520 -9.76 -12.87 27.13
C PRO A 520 -9.25 -11.47 26.80
N VAL A 521 -10.02 -10.41 27.08
CA VAL A 521 -9.65 -9.03 26.69
C VAL A 521 -8.31 -8.58 27.27
N GLU A 522 -7.92 -9.13 28.41
CA GLU A 522 -6.63 -8.92 29.08
C GLU A 522 -5.44 -9.30 28.19
N ALA A 523 -5.63 -10.25 27.27
CA ALA A 523 -4.60 -10.65 26.31
C ALA A 523 -4.19 -9.50 25.38
N LEU A 524 -5.07 -8.50 25.13
CA LEU A 524 -4.69 -7.30 24.38
C LEU A 524 -3.68 -6.45 25.16
N ALA A 525 -3.87 -6.27 26.47
CA ALA A 525 -2.96 -5.49 27.31
C ALA A 525 -1.64 -6.22 27.59
N GLN A 526 -1.65 -7.55 27.56
CA GLN A 526 -0.47 -8.40 27.77
C GLN A 526 0.34 -8.66 26.50
N SER A 527 -0.18 -8.29 25.33
CA SER A 527 0.47 -8.55 24.05
C SER A 527 1.65 -7.63 23.80
N GLU A 528 2.79 -8.24 23.45
CA GLU A 528 3.99 -7.51 23.04
C GLU A 528 3.73 -6.63 21.81
N THR A 529 3.03 -7.14 20.80
CA THR A 529 2.61 -6.36 19.63
C THR A 529 1.81 -5.12 20.04
N MET A 530 0.83 -5.29 20.92
CA MET A 530 -0.02 -4.17 21.35
C MET A 530 0.77 -3.16 22.16
N ASN A 531 1.71 -3.61 23.00
CA ASN A 531 2.62 -2.73 23.72
C ASN A 531 3.51 -1.91 22.77
N VAL A 532 4.09 -2.54 21.73
CA VAL A 532 4.86 -1.83 20.68
C VAL A 532 4.00 -0.76 20.00
N ILE A 533 2.75 -1.09 19.66
CA ILE A 533 1.83 -0.14 19.02
C ILE A 533 1.47 1.01 19.96
N VAL A 534 1.11 0.73 21.21
CA VAL A 534 0.73 1.74 22.21
C VAL A 534 1.91 2.68 22.47
N GLU A 535 3.09 2.15 22.75
CA GLU A 535 4.29 2.94 23.00
C GLU A 535 4.72 3.74 21.77
N GLY A 536 4.60 3.15 20.58
CA GLY A 536 4.88 3.84 19.32
C GLY A 536 3.92 5.00 19.07
N ILE A 537 2.62 4.84 19.35
CA ILE A 537 1.60 5.91 19.20
C ILE A 537 1.77 7.02 20.24
N LEU A 538 2.03 6.66 21.51
CA LEU A 538 2.04 7.62 22.61
C LEU A 538 3.40 8.32 22.80
N ARG A 539 4.50 7.59 22.63
CA ARG A 539 5.84 8.04 23.03
C ARG A 539 6.81 8.19 21.86
N GLY A 540 6.38 7.87 20.65
CA GLY A 540 7.25 7.96 19.47
C GLY A 540 8.35 6.90 19.42
N LYS A 541 8.18 5.78 20.12
CA LYS A 541 9.06 4.62 19.98
C LYS A 541 8.90 3.98 18.60
N GLU A 542 9.93 3.26 18.16
CA GLU A 542 9.88 2.54 16.88
C GLU A 542 8.82 1.44 16.91
N PHE A 543 8.11 1.28 15.79
CA PHE A 543 7.13 0.19 15.58
C PHE A 543 7.84 -1.08 15.13
N LEU A 544 8.74 -1.59 15.97
CA LEU A 544 9.52 -2.79 15.69
C LEU A 544 9.24 -3.85 16.75
N MET A 545 9.02 -5.08 16.31
CA MET A 545 9.09 -6.24 17.19
C MET A 545 10.50 -6.32 17.77
N PRO A 546 10.62 -6.60 19.08
CA PRO A 546 11.92 -6.89 19.66
C PRO A 546 12.50 -8.17 19.05
N GLU A 547 13.81 -8.29 19.14
CA GLU A 547 14.46 -9.56 18.82
C GLU A 547 14.00 -10.59 19.86
N THR A 548 13.21 -11.57 19.44
CA THR A 548 13.02 -12.79 20.23
C THR A 548 14.36 -13.52 20.26
N LEU A 549 14.97 -13.58 21.45
CA LEU A 549 16.22 -14.28 21.76
C LEU A 549 16.20 -15.74 21.33
#